data_AF-A0A955J2M6-F1
#
_entry.id   AF-A0A955J2M6-F1
#
_cell.length_a   1.000
_cell.length_b   1.000
_cell.length_c   1.000
_cell.angle_alpha   90.00
_cell.angle_beta   90.00
_cell.angle_gamma   90.00
#
_symmetry.space_group_name_H-M   'P 1'
#
loop_
_entity.id
_entity.type
_entity.pdbx_description
1 polymer ?
#
loop_
_entity_poly.entity_id
_entity_poly.type
_entity_poly.pdbx_seq_one_letter_code
_entity_poly.pdbx_strand_id
1 'polypeptide(L)'
;MSQNSVSRGIAFAGDLHLSRAIYGGELPNMTGDSEFSLQQIVAHCRSEDLDLLLLGDNFDMRFPDGSLLASFLNAIQDVRVGF
;
A
#
# COMPACT_ATOMS: atom_id res chain seq x y z
N MET A 1 23.52 28.93 -0.14
CA MET A 1 22.07 28.82 0.13
C MET A 1 21.86 27.49 0.82
N SER A 2 21.66 27.52 2.14
CA SER A 2 21.38 26.32 2.94
C SER A 2 19.99 25.82 2.54
N GLN A 3 19.90 24.63 1.96
CA GLN A 3 18.61 23.97 1.78
C GLN A 3 18.09 23.68 3.19
N ASN A 4 17.10 24.45 3.63
CA ASN A 4 16.31 24.09 4.80
C ASN A 4 15.67 22.74 4.47
N SER A 5 16.14 21.68 5.11
CA SER A 5 15.47 20.40 5.16
C SER A 5 14.10 20.65 5.80
N VAL A 6 13.08 20.84 4.98
CA VAL A 6 11.71 20.65 5.44
C VAL A 6 11.66 19.18 5.82
N SER A 7 11.42 18.88 7.10
CA SER A 7 11.33 17.49 7.54
C SER A 7 10.17 16.86 6.78
N ARG A 8 10.50 15.88 5.93
CA ARG A 8 9.51 15.08 5.21
C ARG A 8 8.62 14.39 6.23
N GLY A 9 7.30 14.49 6.08
CA GLY A 9 6.36 13.82 6.99
C GLY A 9 6.37 12.30 6.77
N ILE A 10 5.88 11.55 7.75
CA ILE A 10 5.79 10.09 7.68
C ILE A 10 4.31 9.69 7.78
N ALA A 11 3.84 8.91 6.82
CA ALA A 11 2.57 8.20 6.88
C ALA A 11 2.79 6.78 7.43
N PHE A 12 1.89 6.33 8.28
CA PHE A 12 1.91 4.98 8.86
C PHE A 12 0.71 4.20 8.34
N ALA A 13 0.95 3.00 7.85
CA ALA A 13 -0.11 2.09 7.45
C ALA A 13 0.19 0.69 7.97
N GLY A 14 -0.78 0.05 8.61
CA GLY A 14 -0.72 -1.33 9.08
C GLY A 14 -2.05 -2.02 8.81
N ASP A 15 -2.09 -3.33 9.02
CA ASP A 15 -3.29 -4.14 8.85
C ASP A 15 -3.90 -3.95 7.44
N LEU A 16 -3.06 -3.87 6.41
CA LEU A 16 -3.53 -3.69 5.03
C LEU A 16 -4.31 -4.91 4.54
N HIS A 17 -4.05 -6.09 5.12
CA HIS A 17 -4.75 -7.33 4.79
C HIS A 17 -4.93 -7.50 3.27
N LEU A 18 -3.82 -7.33 2.53
CA LEU A 18 -3.86 -7.47 1.08
C LEU A 18 -4.25 -8.90 0.76
N SER A 19 -5.42 -9.04 0.16
CA SER A 19 -5.96 -10.30 -0.31
C SER A 19 -6.77 -10.05 -1.56
N ARG A 20 -6.72 -11.04 -2.45
CA ARG A 20 -7.58 -11.07 -3.62
C ARG A 20 -8.95 -11.53 -3.17
N ALA A 21 -9.85 -10.61 -2.85
CA ALA A 21 -11.22 -10.96 -2.49
C ALA A 21 -11.97 -11.49 -3.74
N ILE A 22 -11.95 -12.82 -3.91
CA ILE A 22 -12.72 -13.53 -4.93
C ILE A 22 -14.04 -13.95 -4.28
N TYR A 23 -15.01 -13.03 -4.25
CA TYR A 23 -16.38 -13.37 -3.85
C TYR A 23 -17.04 -14.18 -4.97
N GLY A 24 -17.14 -15.50 -4.78
CA GLY A 24 -17.79 -16.38 -5.75
C GLY A 24 -19.31 -16.19 -5.79
N GLY A 25 -19.85 -15.90 -6.98
CA GLY A 25 -21.22 -16.29 -7.34
C GLY A 25 -22.16 -15.17 -7.80
N GLU A 26 -22.44 -14.17 -6.96
CA GLU A 26 -23.62 -13.30 -7.16
C GLU A 26 -23.43 -11.81 -6.86
N LEU A 27 -22.24 -11.40 -6.42
CA LEU A 27 -21.89 -10.01 -6.17
C LEU A 27 -20.64 -9.65 -6.97
N PRO A 28 -20.41 -8.37 -7.32
CA PRO A 28 -19.30 -8.00 -8.20
C PRO A 28 -17.98 -8.52 -7.64
N ASN A 29 -17.13 -9.04 -8.54
CA ASN A 29 -15.76 -9.45 -8.25
C ASN A 29 -14.96 -8.22 -7.75
N MET A 30 -15.02 -7.93 -6.45
CA MET A 30 -14.24 -6.88 -5.83
C MET A 30 -12.84 -7.41 -5.55
N THR A 31 -12.03 -7.47 -6.60
CA THR A 31 -10.59 -7.78 -6.50
C THR A 31 -9.81 -6.60 -5.89
N GLY A 32 -10.48 -5.58 -5.32
CA GLY A 32 -9.89 -4.26 -5.10
C GLY A 32 -10.49 -3.47 -3.95
N ASP A 33 -10.60 -4.06 -2.76
CA ASP A 33 -10.94 -3.27 -1.56
C ASP A 33 -9.66 -2.86 -0.78
N SER A 34 -8.80 -3.83 -0.42
CA SER A 34 -7.51 -3.55 0.22
C SER A 34 -6.43 -3.05 -0.74
N GLU A 35 -6.37 -3.57 -1.98
CA GLU A 35 -5.44 -3.06 -3.01
C GLU A 35 -5.77 -1.61 -3.40
N PHE A 36 -7.05 -1.26 -3.50
CA PHE A 36 -7.46 0.12 -3.79
C PHE A 36 -7.13 1.04 -2.60
N SER A 37 -7.36 0.58 -1.38
CA SER A 37 -6.99 1.33 -0.17
C SER A 37 -5.48 1.62 -0.12
N LEU A 38 -4.64 0.64 -0.46
CA LEU A 38 -3.19 0.85 -0.62
C LEU A 38 -2.89 1.91 -1.67
N GLN A 39 -3.56 1.89 -2.83
CA GLN A 39 -3.37 2.92 -3.86
C GLN A 39 -3.73 4.31 -3.35
N GLN A 40 -4.77 4.46 -2.53
CA GLN A 40 -5.13 5.76 -1.92
C GLN A 40 -4.08 6.23 -0.91
N ILE A 41 -3.55 5.33 -0.08
CA ILE A 41 -2.46 5.64 0.86
C ILE A 41 -1.22 6.10 0.10
N VAL A 42 -0.83 5.38 -0.95
CA VAL A 42 0.30 5.75 -1.82
C VAL A 42 0.05 7.10 -2.49
N ALA A 43 -1.15 7.33 -3.02
CA ALA A 43 -1.50 8.60 -3.67
C ALA A 43 -1.40 9.77 -2.69
N HIS A 44 -1.85 9.58 -1.44
CA HIS A 44 -1.70 10.57 -0.37
C HIS A 44 -0.23 10.83 -0.01
N CYS A 45 0.59 9.77 0.10
CA CYS A 45 2.02 9.94 0.34
C CYS A 45 2.71 10.72 -0.79
N ARG A 46 2.29 10.51 -2.04
CA ARG A 46 2.80 11.27 -3.18
C ARG A 46 2.33 12.74 -3.15
N SER A 47 1.08 13.00 -2.83
CA SER A 47 0.53 14.37 -2.85
C SER A 47 1.14 15.25 -1.77
N GLU A 48 1.38 14.68 -0.59
CA GLU A 48 1.92 15.39 0.57
C GLU A 48 3.45 15.24 0.74
N ASP A 49 4.13 14.64 -0.23
CA ASP A 49 5.56 14.31 -0.19
C ASP A 49 5.98 13.59 1.10
N LEU A 50 5.27 12.51 1.47
CA LEU A 50 5.52 11.72 2.68
C LEU A 50 6.38 10.48 2.39
N ASP A 51 7.08 10.02 3.41
CA ASP A 51 7.61 8.65 3.46
C ASP A 51 6.52 7.72 4.03
N LEU A 52 6.45 6.49 3.52
CA LEU A 52 5.48 5.49 3.99
C LEU A 52 6.18 4.46 4.87
N LEU A 53 5.74 4.32 6.12
CA LEU A 53 6.13 3.20 6.97
C LEU A 53 5.01 2.16 6.98
N LEU A 54 5.31 0.98 6.42
CA LEU A 54 4.42 -0.17 6.46
C LEU A 54 4.65 -0.96 7.74
N LEU A 55 3.58 -1.16 8.51
CA LEU A 55 3.58 -1.88 9.77
C LEU A 55 3.13 -3.33 9.52
N GLY A 56 2.72 -4.05 10.58
CA GLY A 56 2.32 -5.46 10.49
C GLY A 56 1.12 -5.74 9.59
N ASP A 57 0.92 -7.03 9.28
CA ASP A 57 -0.27 -7.58 8.62
C ASP A 57 -0.60 -6.94 7.25
N ASN A 58 0.45 -6.70 6.46
CA ASN A 58 0.29 -6.22 5.08
C ASN A 58 -0.39 -7.24 4.15
N PHE A 59 -0.30 -8.53 4.45
CA PHE A 59 -0.88 -9.61 3.65
C PHE A 59 -1.66 -10.57 4.57
N ASP A 60 -2.83 -11.04 4.13
CA ASP A 60 -3.60 -12.07 4.85
C ASP A 60 -2.91 -13.43 4.86
N MET A 61 -2.14 -13.71 3.80
CA MET A 61 -1.44 -14.97 3.63
C MET A 61 0.03 -14.82 4.03
N ARG A 62 0.54 -15.80 4.78
CA ARG A 62 1.98 -15.91 5.09
C ARG A 62 2.84 -16.01 3.82
N PHE A 63 2.28 -16.57 2.75
CA PHE A 63 2.92 -16.70 1.44
C PHE A 63 1.95 -16.17 0.38
N PRO A 64 1.92 -14.85 0.13
CA PRO A 64 1.07 -14.28 -0.90
C PRO A 64 1.48 -14.82 -2.27
N ASP A 65 0.50 -14.97 -3.17
CA ASP A 65 0.81 -15.38 -4.54
C ASP A 65 1.61 -14.29 -5.27
N GLY A 66 2.31 -14.70 -6.34
CA GLY A 66 3.19 -13.81 -7.08
C GLY A 66 2.47 -12.63 -7.73
N SER A 67 1.17 -12.75 -8.05
CA SER A 67 0.40 -11.66 -8.66
C SER A 67 0.05 -10.57 -7.64
N LEU A 68 -0.34 -10.99 -6.43
CA LEU A 68 -0.60 -10.09 -5.31
C LEU A 68 0.68 -9.37 -4.87
N LEU A 69 1.78 -10.10 -4.76
CA LEU A 69 3.09 -9.51 -4.44
C LEU A 69 3.52 -8.50 -5.52
N ALA A 70 3.35 -8.83 -6.80
CA ALA A 70 3.67 -7.91 -7.89
C ALA A 70 2.79 -6.66 -7.86
N SER A 71 1.48 -6.79 -7.60
CA SER A 71 0.56 -5.66 -7.46
C SER A 71 0.99 -4.72 -6.33
N PHE A 72 1.30 -5.29 -5.15
CA PHE A 72 1.82 -4.54 -4.01
C PHE A 72 3.11 -3.77 -4.35
N LEU A 73 4.10 -4.44 -4.93
CA LEU A 73 5.38 -3.82 -5.28
C LEU A 73 5.20 -2.69 -6.30
N ASN A 74 4.35 -2.91 -7.30
CA ASN A 74 4.01 -1.88 -8.29
C ASN A 74 3.30 -0.68 -7.67
N ALA A 75 2.44 -0.90 -6.67
CA ALA A 75 1.75 0.19 -5.98
C ALA A 75 2.74 1.10 -5.25
N ILE A 76 3.74 0.54 -4.58
CA ILE A 76 4.67 1.29 -3.73
C ILE A 76 5.94 1.80 -4.45
N GLN A 77 6.17 1.43 -5.72
CA GLN A 77 7.46 1.63 -6.39
C GLN A 77 7.97 3.08 -6.45
N ASP A 78 7.07 4.07 -6.45
CA ASP A 78 7.44 5.51 -6.54
C ASP A 78 7.30 6.24 -5.20
N VAL A 79 7.22 5.50 -4.09
CA VAL A 79 7.19 6.05 -2.73
C VAL A 79 8.35 5.46 -1.94
N ARG A 80 8.96 6.27 -1.07
CA ARG A 80 9.98 5.77 -0.14
C ARG A 80 9.27 4.96 0.94
N VAL A 81 9.56 3.67 0.99
CA VAL A 81 8.90 2.74 1.90
C VAL A 81 9.89 2.15 2.91
N GLY A 82 9.52 2.21 4.19
CA GLY A 82 10.10 1.42 5.26
C GLY A 82 9.17 0.28 5.69
N PHE A 83 9.73 -0.76 6.31
CA PHE A 83 9.04 -1.92 6.86
C PHE A 83 9.45 -2.15 8.31
#